data_AF-A0A957PIA3-F1
#
_entry.id   AF-A0A957PIA3-F1
#
_cell.length_a   1.000
_cell.length_b   1.000
_cell.length_c   1.000
_cell.angle_alpha   90.00
_cell.angle_beta   90.00
_cell.angle_gamma   90.00
#
_symmetry.space_group_name_H-M   'P 1'
#
loop_
_entity.id
_entity.type
_entity.pdbx_description
1 polymer ?
#
loop_
_entity_poly.entity_id
_entity_poly.type
_entity_poly.pdbx_seq_one_letter_code
_entity_poly.pdbx_strand_id
1 'polypeptide(L)'
;MIVNMEQSAPTVAPKRKPVPRHWGEWVIENLIQLAGVSTLIIIGLIFAFLLREGLPAFFEISPATLLGVRWYPIEEMYGLLPLLAGSF
;
A
#
# COMPACT_ATOMS: atom_id res chain seq x y z
N MET A 1 -39.79 39.35 50.47
CA MET A 1 -38.68 38.64 51.12
C MET A 1 -38.96 37.15 50.92
N ILE A 2 -38.74 36.65 49.70
CA ILE A 2 -37.49 36.00 49.23
C ILE A 2 -37.25 34.72 50.02
N VAL A 3 -37.81 33.59 49.56
CA VAL A 3 -37.10 32.32 49.36
C VAL A 3 -37.91 31.49 48.35
N ASN A 4 -37.72 31.72 47.05
CA ASN A 4 -38.14 30.77 45.99
C ASN A 4 -36.94 30.51 45.05
N MET A 5 -35.76 30.30 45.65
CA MET A 5 -34.46 30.23 44.97
C MET A 5 -33.77 28.86 45.07
N GLU A 6 -34.43 27.81 45.58
CA GLU A 6 -33.76 26.54 45.94
C GLU A 6 -34.44 25.30 45.37
N GLN A 7 -35.04 25.41 44.18
CA GLN A 7 -35.40 24.20 43.44
C GLN A 7 -35.04 24.30 41.96
N SER A 8 -33.82 24.79 41.71
CA SER A 8 -33.01 24.31 40.59
C SER A 8 -32.76 22.82 40.79
N ALA A 9 -33.72 22.00 40.35
CA ALA A 9 -33.52 20.57 40.25
C ALA A 9 -32.17 20.31 39.56
N PRO A 10 -31.28 19.46 40.11
CA PRO A 10 -30.15 19.02 39.34
C PRO A 10 -30.73 18.32 38.11
N THR A 11 -30.58 18.96 36.95
CA THR A 11 -30.91 18.34 35.68
C THR A 11 -29.94 17.17 35.57
N VAL A 12 -30.39 15.98 35.99
CA VAL A 12 -29.62 14.75 35.94
C VAL A 12 -29.32 14.52 34.47
N ALA A 13 -28.11 14.90 34.06
CA ALA A 13 -27.64 14.69 32.71
C ALA A 13 -27.78 13.19 32.40
N PRO A 14 -28.32 12.81 31.24
CA PRO A 14 -28.57 11.41 30.93
C PRO A 14 -27.24 10.65 31.00
N LYS A 15 -27.18 9.64 31.88
CA LYS A 15 -26.05 8.72 32.01
C LYS A 15 -25.91 7.99 30.67
N ARG A 16 -24.99 8.43 29.81
CA ARG A 16 -24.73 7.79 28.51
C ARG A 16 -24.37 6.33 28.75
N LYS A 17 -25.15 5.40 28.18
CA LYS A 17 -24.82 3.99 28.18
C LYS A 17 -23.56 3.80 27.35
N PRO A 18 -22.52 3.09 27.84
CA PRO A 18 -21.34 2.79 27.03
C PRO A 18 -21.77 1.94 25.84
N VAL A 19 -21.37 2.35 24.64
CA VAL A 19 -21.60 1.58 23.42
C VAL A 19 -20.74 0.32 23.51
N PRO A 20 -21.31 -0.90 23.44
CA PRO A 20 -20.51 -2.12 23.48
C PRO A 20 -19.62 -2.15 22.24
N ARG A 21 -18.31 -2.29 22.45
CA ARG A 21 -17.36 -2.48 21.35
C ARG A 21 -17.68 -3.80 20.67
N HIS A 22 -18.06 -3.75 19.40
CA HIS A 22 -18.44 -4.94 18.67
C HIS A 22 -17.16 -5.67 18.26
N TRP A 23 -17.06 -6.95 18.58
CA TRP A 23 -15.83 -7.75 18.38
C TRP A 23 -15.38 -7.81 16.91
N GLY A 24 -16.32 -7.65 15.97
CA GLY A 24 -16.03 -7.58 14.54
C GLY A 24 -15.33 -6.29 14.09
N GLU A 25 -15.44 -5.16 14.81
CA GLU A 25 -14.65 -3.96 14.51
C GLU A 25 -13.16 -4.27 14.63
N TRP A 26 -12.80 -4.99 15.70
CA TRP A 26 -11.43 -5.41 15.94
C TRP A 26 -10.94 -6.41 14.89
N VAL A 27 -11.79 -7.36 14.46
CA VAL A 27 -11.43 -8.33 13.41
C VAL A 27 -11.22 -7.63 12.07
N ILE A 28 -12.12 -6.73 11.67
CA ILE A 28 -12.05 -6.00 10.41
C ILE A 28 -10.81 -5.09 10.39
N GLU A 29 -10.55 -4.38 11.49
CA GLU A 29 -9.36 -3.52 11.64
C GLU A 29 -8.06 -4.32 11.44
N ASN A 30 -7.94 -5.47 12.09
CA ASN A 30 -6.76 -6.34 11.94
C ASN A 30 -6.64 -6.92 10.53
N LEU A 31 -7.76 -7.32 9.90
CA LEU A 31 -7.74 -7.83 8.52
C LEU A 31 -7.27 -6.79 7.51
N ILE A 32 -7.74 -5.54 7.65
CA ILE A 32 -7.31 -4.43 6.77
C ILE A 32 -5.82 -4.14 6.98
N GLN A 33 -5.37 -4.11 8.23
CA GLN A 33 -3.96 -3.90 8.55
C GLN A 33 -3.07 -5.03 7.97
N LEU A 34 -3.48 -6.28 8.14
CA LEU A 34 -2.78 -7.45 7.60
C LEU A 34 -2.77 -7.45 6.07
N ALA A 35 -3.87 -7.06 5.42
CA ALA A 35 -3.95 -6.92 3.97
C ALA A 35 -2.99 -5.84 3.43
N GLY A 36 -2.90 -4.70 4.11
CA GLY A 36 -1.94 -3.65 3.77
C GLY A 36 -0.49 -4.08 3.95
N VAL A 37 -0.15 -4.66 5.11
CA VAL A 37 1.21 -5.14 5.41
C VAL A 37 1.62 -6.27 4.47
N SER A 38 0.72 -7.22 4.18
CA SER A 38 0.99 -8.30 3.22
C SER A 38 1.21 -7.77 1.80
N THR A 39 0.49 -6.74 1.37
CA THR A 39 0.71 -6.08 0.08
C THR A 39 2.13 -5.53 -0.02
N LEU A 40 2.59 -4.81 1.01
CA LEU A 40 3.94 -4.26 1.04
C LEU A 40 5.01 -5.37 1.02
N ILE A 41 4.80 -6.44 1.79
CA ILE A 41 5.71 -7.60 1.82
C ILE A 41 5.78 -8.27 0.44
N ILE A 42 4.64 -8.54 -0.19
CA ILE A 42 4.57 -9.21 -1.49
C ILE A 42 5.25 -8.36 -2.57
N ILE A 43 4.99 -7.05 -2.61
CA ILE A 43 5.66 -6.15 -3.56
C ILE A 43 7.17 -6.17 -3.32
N GLY A 44 7.62 -6.10 -2.06
CA GLY A 44 9.03 -6.19 -1.71
C GLY A 44 9.67 -7.51 -2.15
N LEU A 45 8.99 -8.63 -1.97
CA LEU A 45 9.45 -9.95 -2.41
C LEU A 45 9.51 -10.07 -3.93
N ILE A 46 8.48 -9.62 -4.65
CA ILE A 46 8.48 -9.61 -6.12
C ILE A 46 9.62 -8.72 -6.63
N PHE A 47 9.79 -7.53 -6.06
CA PHE A 47 10.89 -6.64 -6.42
C PHE A 47 12.26 -7.29 -6.18
N ALA A 48 12.47 -7.90 -5.01
CA ALA A 48 13.70 -8.61 -4.71
C ALA A 48 13.96 -9.79 -5.67
N PHE A 49 12.91 -10.53 -6.04
CA PHE A 49 13.00 -11.60 -7.03
C PHE A 49 13.39 -11.06 -8.41
N LEU A 50 12.73 -9.99 -8.87
CA LEU A 50 13.06 -9.33 -10.13
C LEU A 50 14.49 -8.80 -10.15
N LEU A 51 14.97 -8.26 -9.04
CA LEU A 51 16.36 -7.83 -8.95
C LEU A 51 17.31 -9.04 -9.01
N ARG A 52 17.03 -10.11 -8.27
CA ARG A 52 17.89 -11.29 -8.23
C ARG A 52 18.01 -11.98 -9.58
N GLU A 53 16.90 -12.16 -10.29
CA GLU A 53 16.89 -12.85 -11.58
C GLU A 53 17.16 -11.90 -12.76
N GLY A 54 16.80 -10.62 -12.62
CA GLY A 54 16.92 -9.62 -13.67
C GLY A 54 18.27 -8.89 -13.71
N LEU A 55 18.90 -8.57 -12.56
CA LEU A 55 20.21 -7.89 -12.56
C LEU A 55 21.30 -8.66 -13.31
N PRO A 56 21.44 -10.00 -13.17
CA PRO A 56 22.48 -10.75 -13.88
C PRO A 56 22.46 -10.51 -15.40
N ALA A 57 21.28 -10.40 -16.01
CA ALA A 57 21.14 -10.09 -17.43
C ALA A 57 21.76 -8.72 -17.80
N PHE A 58 21.69 -7.72 -16.93
CA PHE A 58 22.33 -6.42 -17.16
C PHE A 58 23.87 -6.46 -17.08
N PHE A 59 24.44 -7.47 -16.40
CA PHE A 59 25.90 -7.65 -16.34
C PHE A 59 26.44 -8.49 -17.49
N GLU A 60 25.64 -9.42 -18.03
CA GLU A 60 26.00 -10.24 -19.18
C GLU A 60 25.89 -9.47 -20.52
N ILE A 61 24.98 -8.50 -20.59
CA ILE A 61 24.70 -7.73 -21.81
C ILE A 61 25.39 -6.37 -21.76
N SER A 62 26.04 -5.96 -22.87
CA SER A 62 26.64 -4.62 -22.97
C SER A 62 25.57 -3.52 -22.81
N PRO A 63 25.79 -2.49 -21.97
CA PRO A 63 24.84 -1.38 -21.79
C PRO A 63 24.49 -0.64 -23.08
N ALA A 64 25.40 -0.66 -24.07
CA ALA A 64 25.17 -0.06 -25.39
C ALA A 64 24.02 -0.75 -26.15
N THR A 65 23.85 -2.05 -25.94
CA THR A 65 22.80 -2.86 -26.57
C THR A 65 21.42 -2.55 -25.97
N LEU A 66 21.37 -2.16 -24.70
CA LEU A 66 20.14 -1.74 -24.01
C LEU A 66 19.63 -0.38 -24.51
N LEU A 67 20.52 0.48 -24.99
CA LEU A 67 20.19 1.75 -25.65
C LEU A 67 19.91 1.58 -27.16
N GLY A 68 19.74 0.34 -27.62
CA GLY A 68 19.36 0.05 -29.00
C GLY A 68 17.94 0.49 -29.33
N VAL A 69 17.68 0.65 -30.62
CA VAL A 69 16.36 1.06 -31.17
C VAL A 69 15.46 -0.15 -31.47
N ARG A 70 16.02 -1.38 -31.43
CA ARG A 70 15.30 -2.61 -31.79
C ARG A 70 15.36 -3.62 -30.64
N TRP A 71 14.23 -4.28 -30.39
CA TRP A 71 14.11 -5.38 -29.44
C TRP A 71 14.00 -6.71 -30.20
N TYR A 72 15.10 -7.44 -30.30
CA TYR A 72 15.21 -8.75 -30.96
C TYR A 72 16.15 -9.67 -30.15
N PRO A 73 15.62 -10.35 -29.10
CA PRO A 73 16.43 -11.15 -28.17
C PRO A 73 17.20 -12.29 -28.83
N ILE A 74 16.64 -12.87 -29.91
CA ILE A 74 17.26 -13.95 -30.70
C ILE A 74 18.54 -13.52 -31.43
N GLU A 75 18.77 -12.23 -31.58
CA GLU A 75 19.99 -11.66 -32.18
C GLU A 75 20.80 -10.85 -31.16
N GLU A 76 20.61 -11.10 -29.86
CA GLU A 76 21.25 -10.35 -28.76
C GLU A 76 20.97 -8.84 -28.80
N MET A 77 19.82 -8.41 -29.33
CA MET A 77 19.39 -7.01 -29.37
C MET A 77 18.31 -6.74 -28.32
N TYR A 78 18.63 -5.94 -27.31
CA TYR A 78 17.75 -5.67 -26.15
C TYR A 78 17.41 -4.18 -26.02
N GLY A 79 17.12 -3.52 -27.15
CA GLY A 79 16.82 -2.09 -27.17
C GLY A 79 15.61 -1.70 -26.33
N LEU A 80 15.84 -0.96 -25.25
CA LEU A 80 14.79 -0.48 -24.33
C LEU A 80 14.13 0.83 -24.81
N LEU A 81 14.78 1.58 -25.71
CA LEU A 81 14.23 2.84 -26.24
C LEU A 81 12.81 2.69 -26.82
N PRO A 82 12.52 1.74 -27.73
CA PRO A 82 11.16 1.56 -28.26
C PRO A 82 10.13 1.17 -27.19
N LEU A 83 10.57 0.55 -26.08
CA LEU A 83 9.68 0.21 -24.95
C LEU A 83 9.35 1.43 -24.08
N LEU A 84 10.31 2.37 -23.92
CA LEU A 84 10.14 3.58 -23.12
C LEU A 84 9.51 4.73 -23.91
N ALA A 85 9.88 4.90 -25.18
CA ALA A 85 9.41 5.97 -26.04
C ALA A 85 8.02 5.67 -26.66
N GLY A 86 7.59 4.40 -26.63
CA GLY A 86 6.37 3.93 -27.28
C GLY A 86 6.66 3.33 -28.66
N SER A 87 5.81 2.39 -29.08
CA SER A 87 5.91 1.75 -30.40
C SER A 87 5.61 2.77 -31.50
N PHE A 88 6.66 3.26 -32.16
CA PHE A 88 6.56 4.06 -33.39
C PHE A 88 6.82 3.20 -34.62
#